data_AF-A0A2P4PLN0-F1
#
_entry.id   AF-A0A2P4PLN0-F1
#
_cell.length_a   1.000
_cell.length_b   1.000
_cell.length_c   1.000
_cell.angle_alpha   90.00
_cell.angle_beta   90.00
_cell.angle_gamma   90.00
#
_symmetry.space_group_name_H-M   'P 1'
#
loop_
_entity.id
_entity.type
_entity.pdbx_description
1 polymer ?
#
loop_
_entity_poly.entity_id
_entity_poly.type
_entity_poly.pdbx_seq_one_letter_code
_entity_poly.pdbx_strand_id
1 'polypeptide(L)'
;NEYVFRSEDEDKNLQIESIQLLFQKFGDYLENIGFESIVNCELKYRVLEIINNYCKRIKFFDIYTSSIQKAHIVLDSVKIFGQNLNYLSISAFILYSKDDESMIELFLRLAHVLPCKLEYLNLSCSTEITKSVWEVFLKNLKNIFIKKFLFKISILVDDILPYVKEYIIKENIAEYLAIRGYIEIQ
;
A
#
# COMPACT_ATOMS: atom_id res chain seq x y z
N ASN A 1 -9.65 30.82 35.21
CA ASN A 1 -9.28 30.21 33.91
C ASN A 1 -8.10 29.28 34.13
N GLU A 2 -8.36 28.07 34.61
CA GLU A 2 -7.35 27.01 34.63
C GLU A 2 -7.25 26.45 33.21
N TYR A 3 -6.10 26.71 32.58
CA TYR A 3 -5.71 25.94 31.40
C TYR A 3 -5.31 24.56 31.89
N VAL A 4 -6.19 23.57 31.72
CA VAL A 4 -5.85 22.16 31.93
C VAL A 4 -4.87 21.78 30.82
N PHE A 5 -3.59 21.63 31.18
CA PHE A 5 -2.60 21.04 30.28
C PHE A 5 -2.91 19.55 30.13
N ARG A 6 -3.48 19.18 28.98
CA ARG A 6 -3.63 17.77 28.60
C ARG A 6 -2.29 17.22 28.14
N SER A 7 -2.08 15.93 28.40
CA SER A 7 -0.91 15.25 27.84
C SER A 7 -1.11 15.01 26.34
N GLU A 8 -0.02 14.92 25.57
CA GLU A 8 -0.09 14.60 24.13
C GLU A 8 -0.83 13.29 23.85
N ASP A 9 -0.80 12.33 24.79
CA ASP A 9 -1.47 11.04 24.64
C ASP A 9 -2.99 11.13 24.90
N GLU A 10 -3.43 12.00 25.81
CA GLU A 10 -4.85 12.31 25.98
C GLU A 10 -5.43 12.99 24.74
N ASP A 11 -4.69 13.92 24.14
CA ASP A 11 -5.13 14.62 22.92
C ASP A 11 -5.20 13.65 21.71
N LYS A 12 -4.25 12.72 21.57
CA LYS A 12 -4.31 11.66 20.54
C LYS A 12 -5.53 10.74 20.73
N ASN A 13 -5.85 10.37 21.97
CA ASN A 13 -6.98 9.48 22.24
C ASN A 13 -8.32 10.16 21.93
N LEU A 14 -8.48 11.44 22.29
CA LEU A 14 -9.67 12.22 21.93
C LEU A 14 -9.82 12.39 20.41
N GLN A 15 -8.70 12.54 19.70
CA GLN A 15 -8.69 12.58 18.24
C GLN A 15 -9.18 11.24 17.65
N ILE A 16 -8.69 10.11 18.19
CA ILE A 16 -9.13 8.77 17.76
C ILE A 16 -10.63 8.55 18.01
N GLU A 17 -11.16 8.91 19.17
CA GLU A 17 -12.59 8.78 19.48
C GLU A 17 -13.45 9.61 18.52
N SER A 18 -13.03 10.84 18.23
CA SER A 18 -13.73 11.72 17.29
C SER A 18 -13.76 11.14 15.88
N ILE A 19 -12.63 10.58 15.43
CA ILE A 19 -12.52 9.89 14.13
C ILE A 19 -13.40 8.64 14.09
N GLN A 20 -13.46 7.88 15.19
CA GLN A 20 -14.32 6.70 15.29
C GLN A 20 -15.80 7.06 15.14
N LEU A 21 -16.27 8.09 15.84
CA LEU A 21 -17.65 8.58 15.73
C LEU A 21 -17.98 9.06 14.31
N LEU A 22 -17.02 9.73 13.64
CA LEU A 22 -17.18 10.15 12.26
C LEU A 22 -17.39 8.96 11.34
N PHE A 23 -16.53 7.94 11.41
CA PHE A 23 -16.63 6.77 10.54
C PHE A 23 -17.81 5.86 10.89
N GLN A 24 -18.25 5.80 12.15
CA GLN A 24 -19.51 5.15 12.52
C GLN A 24 -20.72 5.78 11.81
N LYS A 25 -20.73 7.11 11.66
CA LYS A 25 -21.85 7.83 11.05
C LYS A 25 -21.78 7.88 9.53
N PHE A 26 -20.58 7.99 8.96
CA PHE A 26 -20.37 8.25 7.53
C PHE A 26 -19.67 7.12 6.77
N GLY A 27 -19.21 6.06 7.44
CA GLY A 27 -18.38 5.00 6.85
C GLY A 27 -19.00 4.35 5.62
N ASP A 28 -20.32 4.16 5.61
CA ASP A 28 -21.05 3.59 4.47
C ASP A 28 -21.08 4.47 3.22
N TYR A 29 -20.81 5.77 3.36
CA TYR A 29 -20.79 6.74 2.26
C TYR A 29 -19.37 7.03 1.75
N LEU A 30 -18.34 6.58 2.45
CA LEU A 30 -16.95 6.84 2.08
C LEU A 30 -16.49 5.88 0.99
N GLU A 31 -15.93 6.46 -0.06
CA GLU A 31 -15.37 5.72 -1.20
C GLU A 31 -13.88 5.95 -1.40
N ASN A 32 -13.29 6.98 -0.77
CA ASN A 32 -11.90 7.36 -1.02
C ASN A 32 -11.19 7.66 0.30
N ILE A 33 -10.03 7.03 0.52
CA ILE A 33 -9.21 7.22 1.72
C ILE A 33 -7.75 7.34 1.31
N GLY A 34 -7.05 8.32 1.91
CA GLY A 34 -5.64 8.59 1.69
C GLY A 34 -4.95 8.93 3.01
N PHE A 35 -3.69 8.49 3.17
CA PHE A 35 -2.82 8.90 4.26
C PHE A 35 -1.53 9.51 3.73
N GLU A 36 -1.32 10.79 4.01
CA GLU A 36 -0.07 11.45 3.70
C GLU A 36 1.11 10.86 4.50
N SER A 37 2.32 11.02 3.95
CA SER A 37 3.55 10.53 4.58
C SER A 37 3.88 11.20 5.90
N ILE A 38 3.38 12.43 6.13
CA ILE A 38 3.64 13.21 7.35
C ILE A 38 2.79 12.75 8.55
N VAL A 39 1.76 11.93 8.32
CA VAL A 39 0.90 11.43 9.41
C VAL A 39 1.69 10.47 10.29
N ASN A 40 1.63 10.70 11.61
CA ASN A 40 2.23 9.84 12.62
C ASN A 40 1.87 8.36 12.37
N CYS A 41 2.88 7.49 12.35
CA CYS A 41 2.69 6.09 11.97
C CYS A 41 1.74 5.33 12.91
N GLU A 42 1.82 5.54 14.22
CA GLU A 42 0.97 4.85 15.18
C GLU A 42 -0.49 5.28 15.05
N LEU A 43 -0.73 6.59 14.96
CA LEU A 43 -2.07 7.14 14.75
C LEU A 43 -2.68 6.63 13.44
N LYS A 44 -1.91 6.65 12.35
CA LYS A 44 -2.34 6.16 11.04
C LYS A 44 -2.86 4.73 11.09
N TYR A 45 -2.14 3.81 11.72
CA TYR A 45 -2.57 2.42 11.77
C TYR A 45 -3.79 2.22 12.69
N ARG A 46 -3.88 2.93 13.82
CA ARG A 46 -5.08 2.92 14.68
C ARG A 46 -6.32 3.44 13.94
N VAL A 47 -6.17 4.54 13.19
CA VAL A 47 -7.25 5.09 12.36
C VAL A 47 -7.62 4.11 11.24
N LEU A 48 -6.65 3.43 10.63
CA LEU A 48 -6.89 2.45 9.59
C LEU A 48 -7.68 1.23 10.10
N GLU A 49 -7.43 0.77 11.33
CA GLU A 49 -8.24 -0.29 11.97
C GLU A 49 -9.70 0.15 12.17
N ILE A 50 -9.93 1.40 12.56
CA ILE A 50 -11.27 1.97 12.68
C ILE A 50 -11.96 2.02 11.31
N ILE A 51 -11.27 2.50 10.28
CA ILE A 51 -11.76 2.53 8.90
C ILE A 51 -12.14 1.13 8.44
N ASN A 52 -11.31 0.13 8.71
CA ASN A 52 -11.57 -1.26 8.34
C ASN A 52 -12.88 -1.79 8.94
N ASN A 53 -13.28 -1.29 10.11
CA ASN A 53 -14.52 -1.69 10.78
C ASN A 53 -15.77 -1.05 10.15
N TYR A 54 -15.69 0.22 9.74
CA TYR A 54 -16.88 1.00 9.35
C TYR A 54 -16.99 1.32 7.87
N CYS A 55 -15.90 1.33 7.11
CA CYS A 55 -15.88 1.76 5.70
C CYS A 55 -15.80 0.56 4.77
N LYS A 56 -16.92 0.14 4.18
CA LYS A 56 -16.98 -1.06 3.32
C LYS A 56 -16.97 -0.79 1.81
N ARG A 57 -17.14 0.48 1.40
CA ARG A 57 -17.30 0.89 -0.01
C ARG A 57 -16.09 1.62 -0.59
N ILE A 58 -14.91 1.42 -0.02
CA ILE A 58 -13.68 2.06 -0.47
C ILE A 58 -13.33 1.60 -1.89
N LYS A 59 -13.28 2.57 -2.81
CA LYS A 59 -12.87 2.45 -4.22
C LYS A 59 -11.46 2.95 -4.46
N PHE A 60 -11.01 3.93 -3.67
CA PHE A 60 -9.66 4.48 -3.74
C PHE A 60 -8.98 4.37 -2.38
N PHE A 61 -7.79 3.76 -2.35
CA PHE A 61 -6.96 3.68 -1.18
C PHE A 61 -5.53 4.11 -1.49
N ASP A 62 -5.05 5.15 -0.82
CA ASP A 62 -3.66 5.62 -0.91
C ASP A 62 -3.01 5.63 0.47
N ILE A 63 -1.82 5.05 0.57
CA ILE A 63 -1.12 4.96 1.84
C ILE A 63 0.39 4.92 1.67
N TYR A 64 1.05 5.68 2.54
CA TYR A 64 2.47 5.56 2.79
C TYR A 64 2.74 4.68 4.02
N THR A 65 3.54 3.62 3.87
CA THR A 65 4.01 2.76 4.95
C THR A 65 5.54 2.80 5.09
N SER A 66 6.03 2.88 6.33
CA SER A 66 7.47 2.81 6.61
C SER A 66 7.85 1.67 7.56
N SER A 67 6.88 0.82 7.93
CA SER A 67 7.07 -0.25 8.90
C SER A 67 6.61 -1.57 8.32
N ILE A 68 7.55 -2.49 8.08
CA ILE A 68 7.23 -3.86 7.68
C ILE A 68 6.37 -4.56 8.74
N GLN A 69 6.62 -4.27 10.01
CA GLN A 69 5.88 -4.84 11.13
C GLN A 69 4.40 -4.43 11.10
N LYS A 70 4.07 -3.23 10.61
CA LYS A 70 2.69 -2.73 10.52
C LYS A 70 2.09 -2.85 9.11
N ALA A 71 2.88 -3.25 8.12
CA ALA A 71 2.42 -3.40 6.74
C ALA A 71 1.28 -4.43 6.61
N HIS A 72 1.21 -5.44 7.50
CA HIS A 72 0.09 -6.38 7.53
C HIS A 72 -1.28 -5.69 7.70
N ILE A 73 -1.36 -4.62 8.50
CA ILE A 73 -2.61 -3.86 8.70
C ILE A 73 -3.06 -3.23 7.37
N VAL A 74 -2.11 -2.73 6.58
CA VAL A 74 -2.38 -2.19 5.24
C VAL A 74 -2.88 -3.29 4.30
N LEU A 75 -2.26 -4.47 4.33
CA LEU A 75 -2.69 -5.60 3.50
C LEU A 75 -4.07 -6.13 3.91
N ASP A 76 -4.38 -6.15 5.20
CA ASP A 76 -5.70 -6.49 5.71
C ASP A 76 -6.75 -5.48 5.24
N SER A 77 -6.42 -4.18 5.23
CA SER A 77 -7.28 -3.15 4.62
C SER A 77 -7.55 -3.39 3.15
N VAL A 78 -6.51 -3.67 2.35
CA VAL A 78 -6.66 -3.98 0.91
C VAL A 78 -7.59 -5.17 0.72
N LYS A 79 -7.43 -6.22 1.54
CA LYS A 79 -8.31 -7.40 1.52
C LYS A 79 -9.76 -7.04 1.85
N ILE A 80 -9.99 -6.21 2.88
CA ILE A 80 -11.34 -5.77 3.30
C ILE A 80 -12.02 -4.95 2.20
N PHE A 81 -11.29 -4.04 1.55
CA PHE A 81 -11.82 -3.18 0.50
C PHE A 81 -11.93 -3.89 -0.85
N GLY A 82 -11.34 -5.08 -1.00
CA GLY A 82 -11.02 -5.66 -2.29
C GLY A 82 -12.20 -5.89 -3.25
N GLN A 83 -13.43 -6.02 -2.74
CA GLN A 83 -14.63 -6.12 -3.58
C GLN A 83 -14.98 -4.81 -4.31
N ASN A 84 -14.64 -3.66 -3.74
CA ASN A 84 -14.99 -2.34 -4.26
C ASN A 84 -13.76 -1.54 -4.74
N LEU A 85 -12.56 -1.97 -4.36
CA LEU A 85 -11.32 -1.24 -4.61
C LEU A 85 -10.96 -1.24 -6.11
N ASN A 86 -10.93 -0.05 -6.70
CA ASN A 86 -10.57 0.16 -8.11
C ASN A 86 -9.19 0.82 -8.26
N TYR A 87 -8.77 1.60 -7.27
CA TYR A 87 -7.55 2.39 -7.29
C TYR A 87 -6.77 2.13 -6.01
N LEU A 88 -5.55 1.62 -6.16
CA LEU A 88 -4.64 1.38 -5.04
C LEU A 88 -3.31 2.09 -5.28
N SER A 89 -2.87 2.84 -4.29
CA SER A 89 -1.55 3.45 -4.25
C SER A 89 -0.88 3.08 -2.93
N ILE A 90 0.23 2.38 -3.01
CA ILE A 90 1.07 2.03 -1.86
C ILE A 90 2.45 2.58 -2.11
N SER A 91 2.86 3.51 -1.25
CA SER A 91 4.24 3.97 -1.18
C SER A 91 4.90 3.39 0.06
N ALA A 92 6.05 2.75 -0.10
CA ALA A 92 6.78 2.14 1.00
C ALA A 92 8.21 2.70 1.08
N PHE A 93 8.59 3.10 2.30
CA PHE A 93 9.98 3.42 2.66
C PHE A 93 10.33 2.59 3.89
N ILE A 94 10.77 1.36 3.64
CA ILE A 94 11.06 0.41 4.70
C ILE A 94 12.48 0.74 5.20
N LEU A 95 12.54 1.48 6.30
CA LEU A 95 13.76 1.72 7.06
C LEU A 95 14.17 0.39 7.69
N TYR A 96 15.44 0.02 7.52
CA TYR A 96 16.03 -1.25 7.99
C TYR A 96 15.46 -2.46 7.24
N SER A 97 16.15 -2.87 6.18
CA SER A 97 15.87 -4.12 5.49
C SER A 97 15.97 -5.26 6.49
N LYS A 98 14.83 -5.90 6.77
CA LYS A 98 14.86 -7.32 7.09
C LYS A 98 15.46 -8.07 5.89
N ASP A 99 15.93 -9.27 6.15
CA ASP A 99 16.36 -10.22 5.11
C ASP A 99 15.32 -10.36 3.98
N ASP A 100 15.78 -10.84 2.83
CA ASP A 100 14.96 -11.04 1.63
C ASP A 100 13.72 -11.92 1.88
N GLU A 101 13.76 -12.85 2.86
CA GLU A 101 12.65 -13.74 3.16
C GLU A 101 11.43 -12.97 3.70
N SER A 102 11.66 -12.04 4.64
CA SER A 102 10.61 -11.18 5.18
C SER A 102 9.98 -10.28 4.11
N MET A 103 10.79 -9.79 3.16
CA MET A 103 10.32 -8.97 2.06
C MET A 103 9.51 -9.80 1.06
N ILE A 104 10.00 -10.99 0.71
CA ILE A 104 9.29 -11.95 -0.13
C ILE A 104 7.92 -12.27 0.48
N GLU A 105 7.85 -12.57 1.78
CA GLU A 105 6.58 -12.84 2.46
C GLU A 105 5.61 -11.66 2.34
N LEU A 106 6.09 -10.44 2.58
CA LEU A 106 5.27 -9.23 2.47
C LEU A 106 4.70 -9.05 1.06
N PHE A 107 5.55 -9.15 0.03
CA PHE A 107 5.11 -8.96 -1.35
C PHE A 107 4.24 -10.11 -1.87
N LEU A 108 4.46 -11.34 -1.41
CA LEU A 108 3.55 -12.46 -1.69
C LEU A 108 2.16 -12.22 -1.09
N ARG A 109 2.10 -11.75 0.16
CA ARG A 109 0.83 -11.38 0.79
C ARG A 109 0.16 -10.23 0.04
N LEU A 110 0.93 -9.22 -0.41
CA LEU A 110 0.41 -8.14 -1.24
C LEU A 110 -0.23 -8.69 -2.51
N ALA A 111 0.50 -9.49 -3.29
CA ALA A 111 -0.03 -10.09 -4.52
C ALA A 111 -1.32 -10.90 -4.27
N HIS A 112 -1.40 -11.60 -3.13
CA HIS A 112 -2.55 -12.40 -2.76
C HIS A 112 -3.80 -11.59 -2.36
N VAL A 113 -3.63 -10.42 -1.71
CA VAL A 113 -4.77 -9.59 -1.27
C VAL A 113 -5.26 -8.61 -2.33
N LEU A 114 -4.49 -8.40 -3.42
CA LEU A 114 -4.92 -7.55 -4.51
C LEU A 114 -6.22 -8.05 -5.15
N PRO A 115 -7.17 -7.15 -5.47
CA PRO A 115 -8.34 -7.52 -6.27
C PRO A 115 -7.92 -8.07 -7.64
N CYS A 116 -8.69 -9.01 -8.19
CA CYS A 116 -8.42 -9.56 -9.53
C CYS A 116 -8.51 -8.51 -10.66
N LYS A 117 -9.09 -7.33 -10.39
CA LYS A 117 -9.20 -6.23 -11.35
C LYS A 117 -8.96 -4.89 -10.66
N LEU A 118 -8.07 -4.07 -11.21
CA LEU A 118 -7.83 -2.69 -10.79
C LEU A 118 -7.82 -1.75 -12.00
N GLU A 119 -8.42 -0.56 -11.85
CA GLU A 119 -8.27 0.53 -12.81
C GLU A 119 -6.90 1.22 -12.68
N TYR A 120 -6.31 1.21 -11.49
CA TYR A 120 -5.00 1.78 -11.23
C TYR A 120 -4.30 1.08 -10.06
N LEU A 121 -3.02 0.75 -10.26
CA LEU A 121 -2.11 0.33 -9.21
C LEU A 121 -0.85 1.19 -9.27
N ASN A 122 -0.53 1.89 -8.19
CA ASN A 122 0.77 2.51 -7.96
C ASN A 122 1.49 1.77 -6.83
N LEU A 123 2.59 1.11 -7.16
CA LEU A 123 3.51 0.53 -6.18
C LEU A 123 4.82 1.30 -6.24
N SER A 124 5.13 2.00 -5.16
CA SER A 124 6.34 2.80 -5.05
C SER A 124 7.17 2.34 -3.87
N CYS A 125 8.35 1.79 -4.12
CA CYS A 125 9.28 1.40 -3.06
C CYS A 125 10.56 2.21 -3.19
N SER A 126 10.82 3.03 -2.17
CA SER A 126 12.01 3.89 -2.09
C SER A 126 13.20 3.20 -1.42
N THR A 127 13.01 1.98 -0.91
CA THR A 127 14.07 1.11 -0.37
C THR A 127 14.60 0.22 -1.48
N GLU A 128 15.92 0.04 -1.52
CA GLU A 128 16.56 -0.93 -2.43
C GLU A 128 16.12 -2.35 -2.05
N ILE A 129 15.43 -3.02 -2.99
CA ILE A 129 14.90 -4.38 -2.83
C ILE A 129 15.54 -5.23 -3.91
N THR A 130 16.04 -6.40 -3.53
CA THR A 130 16.73 -7.31 -4.45
C THR A 130 15.80 -7.75 -5.58
N LYS A 131 16.40 -8.00 -6.76
CA LYS A 131 15.64 -8.41 -7.95
C LYS A 131 14.91 -9.75 -7.78
N SER A 132 15.40 -10.65 -6.91
CA SER A 132 14.75 -11.91 -6.58
C SER A 132 13.41 -11.71 -5.88
N VAL A 133 13.30 -10.75 -4.95
CA VAL A 133 12.03 -10.40 -4.29
C VAL A 133 11.03 -9.90 -5.32
N TRP A 134 11.48 -9.03 -6.24
CA TRP A 134 10.61 -8.51 -7.29
C TRP A 134 10.18 -9.57 -8.30
N GLU A 135 11.09 -10.48 -8.69
CA GLU A 135 10.74 -11.62 -9.54
C GLU A 135 9.61 -12.43 -8.92
N VAL A 136 9.74 -12.78 -7.63
CA VAL A 136 8.71 -13.53 -6.91
C VAL A 136 7.40 -12.77 -6.86
N PHE A 137 7.43 -11.47 -6.57
CA PHE A 137 6.23 -10.63 -6.55
C PHE A 137 5.52 -10.62 -7.91
N LEU A 138 6.23 -10.26 -8.99
CA LEU A 138 5.67 -10.12 -10.33
C LEU A 138 5.08 -11.44 -10.84
N LYS A 139 5.76 -12.57 -10.59
CA LYS A 139 5.26 -13.91 -10.91
C LYS A 139 3.94 -14.24 -10.22
N ASN A 140 3.71 -13.70 -9.02
CA ASN A 140 2.50 -13.97 -8.23
C ASN A 140 1.34 -13.01 -8.55
N LEU A 141 1.49 -12.06 -9.48
CA LEU A 141 0.39 -11.25 -9.99
C LEU A 141 -0.49 -12.00 -11.01
N LYS A 142 -0.27 -13.30 -11.19
CA LYS A 142 -1.03 -14.14 -12.14
C LYS A 142 -2.54 -14.03 -11.90
N ASN A 143 -3.30 -13.90 -12.99
CA ASN A 143 -4.76 -13.74 -13.00
C ASN A 143 -5.29 -12.39 -12.47
N ILE A 144 -4.42 -11.40 -12.26
CA ILE A 144 -4.83 -10.03 -11.97
C ILE A 144 -4.83 -9.22 -13.28
N PHE A 145 -5.84 -8.39 -13.48
CA PHE A 145 -5.86 -7.39 -14.53
C PHE A 145 -5.69 -5.98 -13.93
N ILE A 146 -4.70 -5.24 -14.40
CA ILE A 146 -4.42 -3.87 -13.96
C ILE A 146 -4.45 -2.96 -15.19
N LYS A 147 -5.42 -2.07 -15.28
CA LYS A 147 -5.48 -1.17 -16.42
C LYS A 147 -4.26 -0.25 -16.48
N LYS A 148 -3.91 0.41 -15.38
CA LYS A 148 -2.74 1.29 -15.29
C LYS A 148 -1.84 0.87 -14.14
N PHE A 149 -0.69 0.28 -14.45
CA PHE A 149 0.30 -0.12 -13.47
C PHE A 149 1.48 0.85 -13.48
N LEU A 150 1.66 1.57 -12.37
CA LEU A 150 2.82 2.40 -12.09
C LEU A 150 3.71 1.68 -11.08
N PHE A 151 4.93 1.36 -11.49
CA PHE A 151 5.87 0.59 -10.71
C PHE A 151 7.16 1.38 -10.50
N LYS A 152 7.38 1.88 -9.28
CA LYS A 152 8.55 2.68 -8.92
C LYS A 152 9.43 1.87 -7.97
N ILE A 153 10.66 1.62 -8.40
CA ILE A 153 11.64 0.79 -7.70
C ILE A 153 12.93 1.57 -7.49
N SER A 154 13.68 1.23 -6.45
CA SER A 154 14.99 1.81 -6.16
C SER A 154 16.14 0.88 -6.55
N ILE A 155 16.04 0.26 -7.74
CA ILE A 155 17.12 -0.52 -8.38
C ILE A 155 17.25 -0.13 -9.85
N LEU A 156 18.26 -0.68 -10.53
CA LEU A 156 18.41 -0.54 -11.98
C LEU A 156 17.18 -1.11 -12.70
N VAL A 157 16.65 -0.35 -13.65
CA VAL A 157 15.52 -0.80 -14.48
C VAL A 157 15.92 -2.06 -15.26
N ASP A 158 17.16 -2.15 -15.75
CA ASP A 158 17.63 -3.30 -16.53
C ASP A 158 17.60 -4.62 -15.76
N ASP A 159 17.78 -4.58 -14.43
CA ASP A 159 17.67 -5.77 -13.58
C ASP A 159 16.23 -6.30 -13.48
N ILE A 160 15.21 -5.46 -13.69
CA ILE A 160 13.80 -5.86 -13.58
C ILE A 160 13.12 -6.15 -14.92
N LEU A 161 13.62 -5.56 -16.00
CA LEU A 161 13.00 -5.66 -17.32
C LEU A 161 12.73 -7.10 -17.78
N PRO A 162 13.62 -8.10 -17.56
CA PRO A 162 13.33 -9.48 -17.94
C PRO A 162 12.08 -10.04 -17.26
N TYR A 163 11.91 -9.80 -15.95
CA TYR A 163 10.78 -10.29 -15.17
C TYR A 163 9.48 -9.57 -15.53
N VAL A 164 9.54 -8.27 -15.80
CA VAL A 164 8.40 -7.51 -16.31
C VAL A 164 7.93 -8.07 -17.66
N LYS A 165 8.86 -8.31 -18.59
CA LYS A 165 8.52 -8.88 -19.90
C LYS A 165 7.83 -10.24 -19.76
N GLU A 166 8.37 -11.12 -18.92
CA GLU A 166 7.86 -12.48 -18.75
C GLU A 166 6.54 -12.53 -17.97
N TYR A 167 6.39 -11.78 -16.87
CA TYR A 167 5.25 -11.94 -15.98
C TYR A 167 4.17 -10.87 -16.11
N ILE A 168 4.47 -9.71 -16.70
CA ILE A 168 3.49 -8.63 -16.88
C ILE A 168 3.03 -8.53 -18.33
N ILE A 169 3.98 -8.41 -19.27
CA ILE A 169 3.66 -8.17 -20.68
C ILE A 169 3.12 -9.44 -21.33
N LYS A 170 3.85 -10.55 -21.24
CA LYS A 170 3.45 -11.82 -21.86
C LYS A 170 2.13 -12.38 -21.31
N GLU A 171 1.91 -12.23 -20.01
CA GLU A 171 0.69 -12.67 -19.32
C GLU A 171 -0.45 -11.63 -19.41
N ASN A 172 -0.24 -10.49 -20.08
CA ASN A 172 -1.21 -9.39 -20.22
C ASN A 172 -1.80 -8.92 -18.88
N ILE A 173 -0.98 -8.85 -17.83
CA ILE A 173 -1.39 -8.39 -16.50
C ILE A 173 -1.72 -6.90 -16.49
N ALA A 174 -1.03 -6.10 -17.31
CA ALA A 174 -1.24 -4.66 -17.38
C ALA A 174 -1.53 -4.14 -18.80
N GLU A 175 -2.54 -3.26 -18.94
CA GLU A 175 -2.83 -2.58 -20.22
C GLU A 175 -1.85 -1.42 -20.48
N TYR A 176 -1.59 -0.61 -19.45
CA TYR A 176 -0.57 0.44 -19.46
C TYR A 176 0.42 0.21 -18.33
N LEU A 177 1.72 0.22 -18.65
CA LEU A 177 2.80 0.06 -17.68
C LEU A 177 3.75 1.24 -17.72
N ALA A 178 4.05 1.80 -16.55
CA ALA A 178 5.10 2.79 -16.36
C ALA A 178 6.08 2.32 -15.28
N ILE A 179 7.37 2.33 -15.59
CA ILE A 179 8.43 1.93 -14.65
C ILE A 179 9.30 3.14 -14.35
N ARG A 180 9.59 3.38 -13.07
CA ARG A 180 10.57 4.37 -12.63
C ARG A 180 11.61 3.66 -11.77
N GLY A 181 12.89 3.78 -12.14
CA GLY A 181 14.01 3.27 -11.36
C GLY A 181 15.29 3.99 -11.72
N TYR A 182 16.42 3.42 -11.32
CA TYR A 182 17.73 3.92 -11.72
C TYR A 182 18.08 3.45 -13.14
N ILE A 183 18.87 4.25 -13.83
CA ILE A 183 19.42 3.94 -15.16
C ILE A 183 20.93 4.09 -15.03
N GLU A 184 21.70 3.16 -15.59
CA GLU A 184 23.15 3.34 -15.69
C GLU A 184 23.45 4.49 -16.66
N ILE A 185 24.24 5.47 -16.21
CA ILE A 185 24.79 6.48 -17.10
C ILE A 185 26.08 5.89 -17.68
N GLN A 186 26.08 5.64 -18.99
CA GLN A 186 27.28 5.27 -19.75
C GLN A 186 28.20 6.46 -19.99
#